data_AF-A0A949XGJ9-F1
#
_entry.id   AF-A0A949XGJ9-F1
#
_cell.length_a   1.000
_cell.length_b   1.000
_cell.length_c   1.000
_cell.angle_alpha   90.00
_cell.angle_beta   90.00
_cell.angle_gamma   90.00
#
_symmetry.space_group_name_H-M   'P 1'
#
loop_
_entity.id
_entity.type
_entity.pdbx_description
1 polymer ?
#
loop_
_entity_poly.entity_id
_entity_poly.type
_entity_poly.pdbx_seq_one_letter_code
_entity_poly.pdbx_strand_id
1 'polypeptide(L)'
;MKRTTPLKRTPFISIPKPPKGPRPKKCKNRACRTSYIPDPSQPWKDWCSVDCGTVLAIEKLAKQKAAKEKSERAEAKRRKEQGMSIRERLAALQVLVNRYVVLRDKDENCISCPMPAHYDGAWHASHFKSVGSNSNLRFNLLNIHKGCAQCNLFKSGNIAEYEKRLRLKIGDDRVEWLKTADRSRVYDHDYLIRFSIIMRRKIKRLEKRRGSSS
;
A
#
# COMPACT_ATOMS: atom_id res chain seq x y z
N MET A 1 -92.63 46.48 27.43
CA MET A 1 -91.43 46.00 26.71
C MET A 1 -90.18 46.61 27.35
N LYS A 2 -89.39 45.86 28.13
CA LYS A 2 -88.12 46.36 28.70
C LYS A 2 -86.97 45.73 27.90
N ARG A 3 -86.21 46.56 27.16
CA ARG A 3 -85.05 46.12 26.37
C ARG A 3 -83.90 45.79 27.32
N THR A 4 -83.46 44.52 27.33
CA THR A 4 -82.25 44.10 28.04
C THR A 4 -81.01 44.52 27.25
N THR A 5 -80.15 45.32 27.87
CA THR A 5 -78.87 45.78 27.32
C THR A 5 -77.89 44.60 27.20
N PRO A 6 -77.18 44.43 26.07
CA PRO A 6 -76.25 43.32 25.92
C PRO A 6 -74.95 43.59 26.71
N LEU A 7 -74.52 42.60 27.49
CA LEU A 7 -73.27 42.64 28.25
C LEU A 7 -72.07 42.78 27.30
N LYS A 8 -71.21 43.78 27.55
CA LYS A 8 -69.96 43.98 26.80
C LYS A 8 -69.00 42.82 27.08
N ARG A 9 -68.55 42.15 26.01
CA ARG A 9 -67.53 41.10 26.08
C ARG A 9 -66.21 41.68 26.55
N THR A 10 -65.63 41.11 27.60
CA THR A 10 -64.29 41.44 28.07
C THR A 10 -63.23 41.01 27.04
N PRO A 11 -62.15 41.78 26.84
CA PRO A 11 -61.11 41.42 25.88
C PRO A 11 -60.41 40.12 26.31
N PHE A 12 -60.22 39.22 25.35
CA PHE A 12 -59.51 37.96 25.55
C PHE A 12 -58.02 38.25 25.77
N ILE A 13 -57.57 38.21 27.02
CA ILE A 13 -56.14 38.30 27.35
C ILE A 13 -55.48 37.01 26.89
N SER A 14 -54.72 37.06 25.80
CA SER A 14 -53.96 35.91 25.30
C SER A 14 -52.83 35.58 26.26
N ILE A 15 -52.94 34.46 26.98
CA ILE A 15 -51.88 33.95 27.83
C ILE A 15 -50.71 33.52 26.94
N PRO A 16 -49.47 34.02 27.15
CA PRO A 16 -48.32 33.62 26.35
C PRO A 16 -48.07 32.11 26.50
N LYS A 17 -47.91 31.41 25.38
CA LYS A 17 -47.62 29.97 25.39
C LYS A 17 -46.29 29.72 26.12
N PRO A 18 -46.23 28.72 27.02
CA PRO A 18 -45.00 28.42 27.75
C PRO A 18 -43.86 28.07 26.78
N PRO A 19 -42.60 28.39 27.14
CA PRO A 19 -41.45 28.10 26.29
C PRO A 19 -41.38 26.61 25.96
N LYS A 20 -41.22 26.29 24.67
CA LYS A 20 -41.14 24.89 24.21
C LYS A 20 -39.86 24.26 24.77
N GLY A 21 -40.00 23.20 25.56
CA GLY A 21 -38.88 22.45 26.13
C GLY A 21 -37.98 21.77 25.07
N PRO A 22 -36.80 21.28 25.50
CA PRO A 22 -35.84 20.62 24.60
C PRO A 22 -36.45 19.38 23.93
N ARG A 23 -36.22 19.25 22.62
CA ARG A 23 -36.72 18.11 21.83
C ARG A 23 -35.92 16.84 22.15
N PRO A 24 -36.56 15.66 22.20
CA PRO A 24 -35.87 14.41 22.46
C PRO A 24 -34.86 14.08 21.35
N LYS A 25 -33.68 13.59 21.74
CA LYS A 25 -32.60 13.11 20.86
C LYS A 25 -32.42 11.60 21.03
N LYS A 26 -31.82 10.92 20.04
CA LYS A 26 -31.43 9.50 20.14
C LYS A 26 -29.98 9.35 20.56
N CYS A 27 -29.70 8.44 21.49
CA CYS A 27 -28.34 8.13 21.91
C CYS A 27 -27.48 7.67 20.72
N LYS A 28 -26.25 8.19 20.63
CA LYS A 28 -25.29 7.84 19.58
C LYS A 28 -24.59 6.50 19.80
N ASN A 29 -24.59 5.99 21.03
CA ASN A 29 -24.11 4.63 21.31
C ASN A 29 -24.96 3.65 20.50
N ARG A 30 -24.31 2.91 19.60
CA ARG A 30 -24.96 1.99 18.66
C ARG A 30 -25.71 0.88 19.38
N ALA A 31 -25.24 0.46 20.55
CA ALA A 31 -25.88 -0.57 21.36
C ALA A 31 -27.10 -0.07 22.14
N CYS A 32 -27.24 1.24 22.37
CA CYS A 32 -28.33 1.81 23.18
C CYS A 32 -29.45 2.41 22.31
N ARG A 33 -29.14 3.44 21.49
CA ARG A 33 -30.08 4.15 20.60
C ARG A 33 -31.36 4.72 21.23
N THR A 34 -31.54 4.65 22.55
CA THR A 34 -32.72 5.14 23.27
C THR A 34 -32.92 6.65 23.09
N SER A 35 -34.19 7.07 23.05
CA SER A 35 -34.59 8.48 23.04
C SER A 35 -34.45 9.10 24.44
N TYR A 36 -33.85 10.28 24.55
CA TYR A 36 -33.67 11.00 25.81
C TYR A 36 -33.91 12.50 25.62
N ILE A 37 -34.27 13.20 26.70
CA ILE A 37 -34.40 14.66 26.70
C ILE A 37 -33.02 15.25 27.03
N PRO A 38 -32.39 16.01 26.11
CA PRO A 38 -31.07 16.58 26.35
C PRO A 38 -31.14 17.74 27.34
N ASP A 39 -30.13 17.83 28.19
CA ASP A 39 -29.92 18.96 29.11
C ASP A 39 -29.62 20.23 28.29
N PRO A 40 -30.41 21.32 28.43
CA PRO A 40 -30.16 22.58 27.74
C PRO A 40 -28.77 23.18 28.01
N SER A 41 -28.14 22.88 29.16
CA SER A 41 -26.80 23.34 29.50
C SER A 41 -25.70 22.61 28.72
N GLN A 42 -25.99 21.42 28.17
CA GLN A 42 -25.05 20.57 27.44
C GLN A 42 -25.61 20.12 26.08
N PRO A 43 -25.89 21.06 25.15
CA PRO A 43 -26.52 20.76 23.87
C PRO A 43 -25.68 19.85 22.96
N TRP A 44 -24.36 19.77 23.18
CA TRP A 44 -23.43 18.88 22.46
C TRP A 44 -23.43 17.43 22.95
N LYS A 45 -24.13 17.12 24.05
CA LYS A 45 -24.21 15.76 24.60
C LYS A 45 -25.08 14.90 23.68
N ASP A 46 -24.45 13.90 23.07
CA ASP A 46 -25.07 12.96 22.11
C ASP A 46 -25.38 11.58 22.75
N TRP A 47 -25.34 11.47 24.08
CA TRP A 47 -25.53 10.22 24.81
C TRP A 47 -26.51 10.36 25.98
N CYS A 48 -27.24 9.29 26.28
CA CYS A 48 -28.33 9.32 27.28
C CYS A 48 -27.86 9.15 28.73
N SER A 49 -26.79 8.36 28.97
CA SER A 49 -26.26 8.08 30.31
C SER A 49 -24.73 8.17 30.34
N VAL A 50 -24.14 8.31 31.53
CA VAL A 50 -22.68 8.34 31.70
C VAL A 50 -22.03 7.11 31.05
N ASP A 51 -22.61 5.92 31.23
CA ASP A 51 -22.11 4.67 30.62
C ASP A 51 -22.13 4.69 29.09
N CYS A 52 -23.18 5.25 28.48
CA CYS A 52 -23.18 5.43 27.03
C CYS A 52 -22.13 6.46 26.57
N GLY A 53 -21.86 7.46 27.40
CA GLY A 53 -20.78 8.43 27.18
C GLY A 53 -19.40 7.80 27.25
N THR A 54 -19.15 6.91 28.23
CA THR A 54 -17.87 6.22 28.39
C THR A 54 -17.59 5.27 27.22
N VAL A 55 -18.58 4.51 26.76
CA VAL A 55 -18.44 3.64 25.57
C VAL A 55 -18.02 4.47 24.34
N LEU A 56 -18.73 5.58 24.07
CA LEU A 56 -18.40 6.45 22.93
C LEU A 56 -17.02 7.11 23.07
N ALA A 57 -16.62 7.48 24.30
CA ALA A 57 -15.32 8.05 24.58
C ALA A 57 -14.19 7.03 24.31
N ILE A 58 -14.37 5.77 24.74
CA ILE A 58 -13.43 4.68 24.48
C ILE A 58 -13.30 4.42 22.98
N GLU A 59 -14.41 4.32 22.24
CA GLU A 59 -14.37 4.15 20.78
C GLU A 59 -13.66 5.31 20.08
N LYS A 60 -13.91 6.55 20.51
CA LYS A 60 -13.27 7.74 19.96
C LYS A 60 -11.77 7.71 20.23
N LEU A 61 -11.36 7.37 21.45
CA LEU A 61 -9.96 7.26 21.82
C LEU A 61 -9.25 6.16 21.03
N ALA A 62 -9.89 4.99 20.85
CA ALA A 62 -9.35 3.89 20.04
C ALA A 62 -9.14 4.32 18.57
N LYS A 63 -10.11 5.01 17.98
CA LYS A 63 -9.98 5.58 16.61
C LYS A 63 -8.87 6.61 16.51
N GLN A 64 -8.73 7.49 17.50
CA GLN A 64 -7.66 8.49 17.55
C GLN A 64 -6.28 7.84 17.68
N LYS A 65 -6.12 6.84 18.55
CA LYS A 65 -4.88 6.07 18.69
C LYS A 65 -4.51 5.38 17.38
N ALA A 66 -5.43 4.64 16.76
CA ALA A 66 -5.19 3.97 15.48
C ALA A 66 -4.85 4.95 14.34
N ALA A 67 -5.51 6.12 14.29
CA ALA A 67 -5.18 7.15 13.30
C ALA A 67 -3.78 7.74 13.53
N LYS A 68 -3.42 8.03 14.79
CA LYS A 68 -2.11 8.55 15.18
C LYS A 68 -0.99 7.56 14.86
N GLU A 69 -1.14 6.29 15.26
CA GLU A 69 -0.18 5.23 14.94
C GLU A 69 0.03 5.06 13.43
N LYS A 70 -1.05 5.15 12.64
CA LYS A 70 -0.98 5.11 11.19
C LYS A 70 -0.20 6.29 10.62
N SER A 71 -0.43 7.51 11.11
CA SER A 71 0.33 8.69 10.68
C SER A 71 1.80 8.61 11.06
N GLU A 72 2.11 8.20 12.28
CA GLU A 72 3.49 8.06 12.78
C GLU A 72 4.24 6.99 11.98
N ARG A 73 3.60 5.85 11.69
CA ARG A 73 4.19 4.80 10.84
C ARG A 73 4.45 5.31 9.42
N ALA A 74 3.53 6.09 8.85
CA ALA A 74 3.70 6.67 7.52
C ALA A 74 4.85 7.69 7.50
N GLU A 75 4.96 8.53 8.52
CA GLU A 75 6.02 9.52 8.64
C GLU A 75 7.39 8.86 8.88
N ALA A 76 7.48 7.88 9.78
CA ALA A 76 8.70 7.11 10.03
C ALA A 76 9.18 6.42 8.75
N LYS A 77 8.25 5.86 7.95
CA LYS A 77 8.58 5.28 6.64
C LYS A 77 9.13 6.34 5.67
N ARG A 78 8.50 7.53 5.60
CA ARG A 78 8.98 8.63 4.75
C ARG A 78 10.37 9.10 5.15
N ARG A 79 10.60 9.34 6.45
CA ARG A 79 11.91 9.73 6.99
C ARG A 79 12.98 8.69 6.66
N LYS A 80 12.67 7.40 6.85
CA LYS A 80 13.56 6.30 6.47
C LYS A 80 13.88 6.31 4.98
N GLU A 81 12.86 6.44 4.12
CA GLU A 81 13.04 6.47 2.66
C GLU A 81 13.80 7.71 2.17
N GLN A 82 13.69 8.85 2.85
CA GLN A 82 14.45 10.07 2.55
C GLN A 82 15.92 9.93 2.98
N GLY A 83 16.17 9.38 4.18
CA GLY A 83 17.51 9.18 4.72
C GLY A 83 18.31 8.01 4.13
N MET A 84 17.74 7.25 3.19
CA MET A 84 18.46 6.13 2.57
C MET A 84 19.66 6.61 1.74
N SER A 85 20.82 6.04 2.07
CA SER A 85 22.05 6.14 1.30
C SER A 85 21.90 5.51 -0.10
N ILE A 86 22.82 5.84 -1.01
CA ILE A 86 22.88 5.24 -2.36
C ILE A 86 22.97 3.71 -2.27
N ARG A 87 23.79 3.18 -1.36
CA ARG A 87 23.97 1.73 -1.16
C ARG A 87 22.66 1.04 -0.78
N GLU A 88 21.91 1.62 0.15
CA GLU A 88 20.60 1.08 0.57
C GLU A 88 19.58 1.15 -0.57
N ARG A 89 19.55 2.24 -1.33
CA ARG A 89 18.67 2.37 -2.50
C ARG A 89 19.00 1.34 -3.58
N LEU A 90 20.29 1.12 -3.84
CA LEU A 90 20.74 0.10 -4.78
C LEU A 90 20.29 -1.30 -4.34
N ALA A 91 20.43 -1.64 -3.06
CA ALA A 91 19.99 -2.92 -2.52
C ALA A 91 18.46 -3.08 -2.59
N ALA A 92 17.72 -2.04 -2.19
CA ALA A 92 16.25 -2.04 -2.26
C ALA A 92 15.73 -2.19 -3.69
N LEU A 93 16.38 -1.51 -4.65
CA LEU A 93 16.05 -1.63 -6.06
C LEU A 93 16.39 -3.02 -6.62
N GLN A 94 17.52 -3.62 -6.19
CA GLN A 94 17.89 -4.98 -6.59
C GLN A 94 16.80 -5.98 -6.19
N VAL A 95 16.23 -5.87 -4.99
CA VAL A 95 15.12 -6.72 -4.54
C VAL A 95 13.90 -6.58 -5.45
N LEU A 96 13.56 -5.36 -5.86
CA LEU A 96 12.45 -5.10 -6.78
C LEU A 96 12.72 -5.69 -8.17
N VAL A 97 13.92 -5.50 -8.71
CA VAL A 97 14.32 -6.06 -10.01
C VAL A 97 14.30 -7.59 -9.97
N ASN A 98 14.84 -8.19 -8.92
CA ASN A 98 14.85 -9.64 -8.74
C ASN A 98 13.43 -10.21 -8.69
N ARG A 99 12.53 -9.60 -7.90
CA ARG A 99 11.12 -9.99 -7.84
C ARG A 99 10.45 -9.88 -9.21
N TYR A 100 10.68 -8.78 -9.92
CA TYR A 100 10.13 -8.59 -11.26
C TYR A 100 10.59 -9.68 -12.23
N VAL A 101 11.88 -10.03 -12.23
CA VAL A 101 12.44 -11.05 -13.13
C VAL A 101 11.82 -12.42 -12.87
N VAL A 102 11.74 -12.83 -11.60
CA VAL A 102 11.13 -14.12 -11.24
C VAL A 102 9.64 -14.16 -11.62
N LEU A 103 8.91 -13.05 -11.47
CA LEU A 103 7.50 -12.95 -11.90
C LEU A 103 7.34 -12.90 -13.42
N ARG A 104 8.27 -12.26 -14.14
CA ARG A 104 8.30 -12.20 -15.61
C ARG A 104 8.49 -13.59 -16.18
N ASP A 105 9.53 -14.28 -15.73
CA ASP A 105 10.00 -15.58 -16.22
C ASP A 105 9.35 -16.77 -15.47
N LYS A 106 8.21 -16.56 -14.78
CA LYS A 106 7.60 -17.58 -13.91
C LYS A 106 7.37 -18.91 -14.64
N ASP A 107 6.93 -18.85 -15.90
CA ASP A 107 6.56 -20.02 -16.69
C ASP A 107 7.71 -20.54 -17.56
N GLU A 108 8.90 -19.97 -17.42
CA GLU A 108 10.09 -20.43 -18.13
C GLU A 108 10.93 -21.41 -17.29
N ASN A 109 11.70 -22.27 -17.94
CA ASN A 109 12.63 -23.16 -17.25
C ASN A 109 13.83 -22.37 -16.67
N CYS A 110 14.68 -23.04 -15.89
CA CYS A 110 15.92 -22.44 -15.45
C CYS A 110 16.77 -21.99 -16.64
N ILE A 111 17.29 -20.77 -16.59
CA ILE A 111 18.08 -20.23 -17.69
C ILE A 111 19.46 -20.91 -17.89
N SER A 112 19.93 -21.71 -16.93
CA SER A 112 21.25 -22.36 -17.01
C SER A 112 21.20 -23.89 -16.92
N CYS A 113 20.01 -24.51 -16.79
CA CYS A 113 19.88 -25.97 -16.76
C CYS A 113 18.48 -26.40 -17.20
N PRO A 114 18.25 -27.71 -17.47
CA PRO A 114 16.93 -28.21 -17.90
C PRO A 114 15.82 -28.18 -16.84
N MET A 115 16.05 -27.63 -15.64
CA MET A 115 15.08 -27.62 -14.54
C MET A 115 13.76 -26.96 -14.97
N PRO A 116 12.61 -27.64 -14.87
CA PRO A 116 11.34 -27.15 -15.38
C PRO A 116 10.79 -25.97 -14.56
N ALA A 117 9.95 -25.14 -15.18
CA ALA A 117 9.41 -23.91 -14.58
C ALA A 117 8.70 -24.11 -13.24
N HIS A 118 8.01 -25.24 -13.07
CA HIS A 118 7.18 -25.60 -11.92
C HIS A 118 7.88 -26.52 -10.91
N TYR A 119 9.20 -26.65 -10.99
CA TYR A 119 9.97 -27.33 -9.94
C TYR A 119 9.79 -26.61 -8.58
N ASP A 120 9.57 -27.39 -7.52
CA ASP A 120 9.32 -26.93 -6.13
C ASP A 120 10.55 -26.32 -5.42
N GLY A 121 11.59 -25.95 -6.15
CA GLY A 121 12.77 -25.31 -5.61
C GLY A 121 12.68 -23.79 -5.52
N ALA A 122 13.64 -23.21 -4.80
CA ALA A 122 13.83 -21.76 -4.75
C ALA A 122 14.32 -21.22 -6.10
N TRP A 123 13.61 -20.20 -6.60
CA TRP A 123 13.95 -19.47 -7.82
C TRP A 123 14.59 -18.12 -7.49
N HIS A 124 15.66 -17.79 -8.21
CA HIS A 124 16.41 -16.55 -8.06
C HIS A 124 16.49 -15.79 -9.38
N ALA A 125 16.85 -14.52 -9.31
CA ALA A 125 17.20 -13.72 -10.47
C ALA A 125 18.72 -13.80 -10.67
N SER A 126 19.15 -14.62 -11.64
CA SER A 126 20.55 -14.89 -11.96
C SER A 126 21.10 -13.88 -12.97
N HIS A 127 22.27 -13.32 -12.69
CA HIS A 127 22.97 -12.38 -13.58
C HIS A 127 23.94 -13.12 -14.50
N PHE A 128 23.90 -12.82 -15.80
CA PHE A 128 24.86 -13.37 -16.77
C PHE A 128 26.25 -12.73 -16.59
N LYS A 129 26.29 -11.40 -16.51
CA LYS A 129 27.46 -10.61 -16.10
C LYS A 129 27.30 -10.17 -14.66
N SER A 130 28.30 -10.49 -13.83
CA SER A 130 28.27 -10.26 -12.39
C SER A 130 28.13 -8.77 -12.05
N VAL A 131 27.37 -8.48 -10.99
CA VAL A 131 27.13 -7.11 -10.51
C VAL A 131 28.39 -6.43 -9.99
N GLY A 132 29.30 -7.19 -9.37
CA GLY A 132 30.54 -6.66 -8.80
C GLY A 132 31.49 -6.10 -9.85
N SER A 133 31.56 -6.75 -11.02
CA SER A 133 32.46 -6.33 -12.11
C SER A 133 31.76 -5.55 -13.22
N ASN A 134 30.42 -5.51 -13.24
CA ASN A 134 29.62 -4.88 -14.30
C ASN A 134 28.46 -4.07 -13.69
N SER A 135 28.78 -2.99 -12.97
CA SER A 135 27.77 -2.18 -12.28
C SER A 135 26.76 -1.53 -13.23
N ASN A 136 27.13 -1.25 -14.48
CA ASN A 136 26.22 -0.77 -15.52
C ASN A 136 25.11 -1.79 -15.87
N LEU A 137 25.41 -3.09 -15.79
CA LEU A 137 24.48 -4.16 -16.11
C LEU A 137 23.67 -4.65 -14.90
N ARG A 138 23.89 -4.07 -13.71
CA ARG A 138 23.26 -4.48 -12.45
C ARG A 138 21.74 -4.63 -12.55
N PHE A 139 21.11 -3.70 -13.26
CA PHE A 139 19.66 -3.62 -13.41
C PHE A 139 19.16 -3.85 -14.83
N ASN A 140 20.04 -4.24 -15.75
CA ASN A 140 19.66 -4.49 -17.13
C ASN A 140 18.87 -5.80 -17.22
N LEU A 141 17.61 -5.74 -17.65
CA LEU A 141 16.72 -6.91 -17.69
C LEU A 141 17.10 -7.96 -18.75
N LEU A 142 18.00 -7.63 -19.70
CA LEU A 142 18.61 -8.60 -20.62
C LEU A 142 19.77 -9.38 -19.96
N ASN A 143 20.33 -8.84 -18.87
CA ASN A 143 21.39 -9.49 -18.11
C ASN A 143 20.86 -10.42 -17.01
N ILE A 144 19.54 -10.39 -16.73
CA ILE A 144 18.96 -11.00 -15.52
C ILE A 144 17.76 -11.88 -15.90
N HIS A 145 17.84 -13.15 -15.53
CA HIS A 145 16.83 -14.16 -15.84
C HIS A 145 16.59 -15.10 -14.67
N LYS A 146 15.46 -15.82 -14.68
CA LYS A 146 15.16 -16.80 -13.64
C LYS A 146 16.14 -17.98 -13.68
N GLY A 147 16.76 -18.26 -12.54
CA GLY A 147 17.65 -19.40 -12.33
C GLY A 147 17.32 -20.16 -11.05
N CYS A 148 17.52 -21.47 -11.06
CA CYS A 148 17.34 -22.31 -9.86
C CYS A 148 18.46 -22.04 -8.85
N ALA A 149 18.17 -22.31 -7.56
CA ALA A 149 19.16 -22.16 -6.49
C ALA A 149 20.45 -22.94 -6.73
N GLN A 150 20.37 -24.15 -7.29
CA GLN A 150 21.54 -24.99 -7.58
C GLN A 150 22.52 -24.31 -8.54
N CYS A 151 22.02 -23.77 -9.66
CA CYS A 151 22.85 -23.07 -10.63
C CYS A 151 23.34 -21.73 -10.08
N ASN A 152 22.46 -20.96 -9.44
CA ASN A 152 22.77 -19.60 -9.02
C ASN A 152 23.75 -19.54 -7.84
N LEU A 153 23.54 -20.38 -6.83
CA LEU A 153 24.30 -20.31 -5.56
C LEU A 153 25.53 -21.22 -5.57
N PHE A 154 25.43 -22.42 -6.14
CA PHE A 154 26.49 -23.45 -6.00
C PHE A 154 27.36 -23.62 -7.24
N LYS A 155 26.88 -23.20 -8.42
CA LYS A 155 27.64 -23.29 -9.69
C LYS A 155 28.06 -21.94 -10.25
N SER A 156 28.09 -20.91 -9.39
CA SER A 156 28.48 -19.54 -9.79
C SER A 156 27.70 -19.02 -11.00
N GLY A 157 26.39 -19.29 -11.06
CA GLY A 157 25.50 -18.92 -12.16
C GLY A 157 25.48 -19.89 -13.35
N ASN A 158 26.38 -20.88 -13.37
CA ASN A 158 26.57 -21.85 -14.45
C ASN A 158 26.68 -21.17 -15.84
N ILE A 159 27.59 -20.18 -15.94
CA ILE A 159 27.63 -19.18 -17.02
C ILE A 159 27.78 -19.80 -18.42
N ALA A 160 28.55 -20.87 -18.59
CA ALA A 160 28.71 -21.51 -19.90
C ALA A 160 27.39 -22.05 -20.47
N GLU A 161 26.60 -22.72 -19.61
CA GLU A 161 25.28 -23.24 -19.97
C GLU A 161 24.21 -22.14 -20.02
N TYR A 162 24.40 -21.08 -19.22
CA TYR A 162 23.58 -19.87 -19.27
C TYR A 162 23.73 -19.19 -20.64
N GLU A 163 24.95 -18.98 -21.13
CA GLU A 163 25.21 -18.30 -22.40
C GLU A 163 24.51 -19.00 -23.57
N LYS A 164 24.62 -20.34 -23.66
CA LYS A 164 23.96 -21.14 -24.70
C LYS A 164 22.45 -20.89 -24.76
N ARG A 165 21.76 -20.96 -23.61
CA ARG A 165 20.31 -20.73 -23.51
C ARG A 165 19.94 -19.26 -23.67
N LEU A 166 20.80 -18.36 -23.22
CA LEU A 166 20.60 -16.93 -23.36
C LEU A 166 20.61 -16.51 -24.83
N ARG A 167 21.52 -17.05 -25.64
CA ARG A 167 21.54 -16.84 -27.11
C ARG A 167 20.23 -17.26 -27.76
N LEU A 168 19.69 -18.41 -27.38
CA LEU A 168 18.37 -18.85 -27.86
C LEU A 168 17.24 -17.91 -27.42
N LYS A 169 17.34 -17.33 -26.22
CA LYS A 169 16.30 -16.46 -25.65
C LYS A 169 16.30 -15.04 -26.21
N ILE A 170 17.47 -14.42 -26.39
CA ILE A 170 17.58 -13.00 -26.75
C ILE A 170 18.32 -12.72 -28.04
N GLY A 171 18.90 -13.74 -28.69
CA GLY A 171 19.72 -13.64 -29.89
C GLY A 171 21.20 -13.38 -29.61
N ASP A 172 22.05 -13.75 -30.57
CA ASP A 172 23.51 -13.63 -30.45
C ASP A 172 23.98 -12.18 -30.30
N ASP A 173 23.42 -11.26 -31.08
CA ASP A 173 23.80 -9.83 -31.06
C ASP A 173 23.66 -9.22 -29.66
N ARG A 174 22.58 -9.57 -28.95
CA ARG A 174 22.34 -9.05 -27.60
C ARG A 174 23.25 -9.68 -26.57
N VAL A 175 23.62 -10.95 -26.74
CA VAL A 175 24.60 -11.62 -25.88
C VAL A 175 25.99 -11.03 -26.07
N GLU A 176 26.40 -10.81 -27.31
CA GLU A 176 27.68 -10.16 -27.61
C GLU A 176 27.73 -8.72 -27.10
N TRP A 177 26.64 -7.98 -27.23
CA TRP A 177 26.52 -6.66 -26.62
C TRP A 177 26.67 -6.72 -25.09
N LEU A 178 26.05 -7.69 -24.41
CA LEU A 178 26.21 -7.84 -22.94
C LEU A 178 27.66 -8.16 -22.55
N LYS A 179 28.42 -8.86 -23.39
CA LYS A 179 29.81 -9.21 -23.13
C LYS A 179 30.76 -8.02 -23.29
N THR A 180 30.43 -7.10 -24.19
CA THR A 180 31.26 -5.94 -24.56
C THR A 180 30.78 -4.62 -23.93
N ALA A 181 29.59 -4.59 -23.33
CA ALA A 181 29.04 -3.41 -22.68
C ALA A 181 29.98 -2.84 -21.61
N ASP A 182 29.98 -1.50 -21.48
CA ASP A 182 30.76 -0.82 -20.47
C ASP A 182 30.46 -1.38 -19.07
N ARG A 183 31.53 -1.62 -18.32
CA ARG A 183 31.52 -2.30 -17.03
C ARG A 183 31.01 -1.38 -15.93
N SER A 184 31.28 -0.08 -16.02
CA SER A 184 31.09 0.83 -14.89
C SER A 184 29.92 1.79 -15.11
N ARG A 185 29.13 1.99 -14.06
CA ARG A 185 28.15 3.07 -13.99
C ARG A 185 28.00 3.54 -12.56
N VAL A 186 28.00 4.86 -12.38
CA VAL A 186 27.62 5.51 -11.14
C VAL A 186 26.12 5.81 -11.19
N TYR A 187 25.41 5.50 -10.11
CA TYR A 187 23.97 5.73 -9.99
C TYR A 187 23.70 6.89 -9.05
N ASP A 188 22.95 7.87 -9.52
CA ASP A 188 22.46 8.98 -8.70
C ASP A 188 21.17 8.61 -7.95
N HIS A 189 20.86 9.38 -6.90
CA HIS A 189 19.69 9.16 -6.07
C HIS A 189 18.37 9.23 -6.85
N ASP A 190 18.23 10.20 -7.74
CA ASP A 190 16.98 10.46 -8.47
C ASP A 190 16.68 9.35 -9.47
N TYR A 191 17.70 8.84 -10.16
CA TYR A 191 17.57 7.66 -11.00
C TYR A 191 17.07 6.45 -10.21
N LEU A 192 17.67 6.17 -9.05
CA LEU A 192 17.27 5.01 -8.23
C LEU A 192 15.83 5.14 -7.72
N ILE A 193 15.43 6.34 -7.31
CA ILE A 193 14.05 6.62 -6.89
C ILE A 193 13.08 6.41 -8.06
N ARG A 194 13.32 7.09 -9.20
CA ARG A 194 12.46 6.97 -10.40
C ARG A 194 12.33 5.53 -10.86
N PHE A 195 13.45 4.81 -10.91
CA PHE A 195 13.45 3.45 -11.40
C PHE A 195 12.78 2.47 -10.42
N SER A 196 12.89 2.70 -9.11
CA SER A 196 12.11 1.93 -8.12
C SER A 196 10.59 2.05 -8.31
N ILE A 197 10.11 3.25 -8.67
CA ILE A 197 8.68 3.49 -8.95
C ILE A 197 8.25 2.71 -10.20
N ILE A 198 9.07 2.75 -11.26
CA ILE A 198 8.82 2.01 -12.51
C ILE A 198 8.74 0.50 -12.22
N MET A 199 9.69 -0.05 -11.46
CA MET A 199 9.72 -1.48 -11.13
C MET A 199 8.52 -1.91 -10.30
N ARG A 200 8.12 -1.13 -9.28
CA ARG A 200 6.89 -1.39 -8.50
C ARG A 200 5.65 -1.40 -9.39
N ARG A 201 5.52 -0.45 -10.33
CA ARG A 201 4.42 -0.41 -11.29
C ARG A 201 4.41 -1.63 -12.21
N LYS A 202 5.58 -2.03 -12.72
CA LYS A 202 5.74 -3.24 -13.55
C LYS A 202 5.33 -4.50 -12.81
N ILE A 203 5.79 -4.68 -11.57
CA ILE A 203 5.40 -5.83 -10.71
C ILE A 203 3.89 -5.86 -10.52
N LYS A 204 3.28 -4.75 -10.08
CA LYS A 204 1.82 -4.69 -9.85
C LYS A 204 1.02 -5.00 -11.12
N ARG A 205 1.46 -4.53 -12.29
CA ARG A 205 0.82 -4.85 -13.57
C ARG A 205 0.93 -6.33 -13.90
N LEU A 206 2.11 -6.94 -13.72
CA LEU A 206 2.29 -8.37 -13.95
C LEU A 206 1.43 -9.22 -13.01
N GLU A 207 1.43 -8.90 -11.72
CA GLU A 207 0.61 -9.59 -10.72
C GLU A 207 -0.88 -9.48 -11.04
N LYS A 208 -1.36 -8.29 -11.42
CA LYS A 208 -2.76 -8.11 -11.84
C LYS A 208 -3.10 -8.96 -13.05
N ARG A 209 -2.27 -8.95 -14.10
CA ARG A 209 -2.53 -9.77 -15.30
C ARG A 209 -2.63 -11.24 -14.92
N ARG A 210 -1.65 -11.76 -14.17
CA ARG A 210 -1.59 -13.16 -13.76
C ARG A 210 -2.76 -13.54 -12.83
N GLY A 211 -3.13 -12.68 -11.88
CA GLY A 211 -4.27 -12.92 -10.97
C GLY A 211 -5.64 -12.70 -11.61
N SER A 212 -5.72 -12.08 -12.79
CA SER A 212 -6.95 -12.02 -13.61
C SER A 212 -7.00 -13.18 -14.63
N SER A 213 -5.97 -14.03 -14.66
CA SER A 213 -5.87 -15.22 -15.52
C SER A 213 -6.15 -16.52 -14.73
N SER A 214 -6.76 -16.40 -13.55
CA SER A 214 -7.09 -17.48 -12.63
C SER A 214 -8.57 -17.41 -12.30
#